data_AF-A0A059WKK5-F1
#
_entry.id   AF-A0A059WKK5-F1
#
_cell.length_a   1.000
_cell.length_b   1.000
_cell.length_c   1.000
_cell.angle_alpha   90.00
_cell.angle_beta   90.00
_cell.angle_gamma   90.00
#
_symmetry.space_group_name_H-M   'P 1'
#
loop_
_entity.id
_entity.type
_entity.pdbx_description
1 polymer ?
#
loop_
_entity_poly.entity_id
_entity_poly.type
_entity_poly.pdbx_seq_one_letter_code
_entity_poly.pdbx_strand_id
1 'polypeptide(L)'
;DGVLRRGNHPGFSVLGRLKPGVTLAQAADDMNNIARDLAQRYPEEDAGRTVSTRILLEASVADYRQSVWLLFAAVACVLLIACANVANLQLSQALNRTRELAVRAALGASRSQLVRQLLIESVVLVLVGGVLAVLFSLWSLDAIIALSPRNVPRFHETRIDLVALAFTAAVAAVASLLIGLWPALRISRVHSLSLELHQGAGRAASEGLSRQRIRALLVVAQMALALILLAAAGLTLKSFWRAQNAPLGFDPHGVLTMNLSLPKARYPTDESVAAFNAQLIERLSALPGVSAAAIGANIPFDDTEWDSYVHITGTPEPEHGKEPSAEINIVSPDYFRVLGMPILRGRAFGPQDTYNGPRGTQSRDSFAGIARAVIVDDSF
;
A
#
# COMPACT_ATOMS: atom_id res chain seq x y z
N ASP A 1 30.58 -8.80 19.92
CA ASP A 1 30.58 -8.94 21.39
C ASP A 1 29.38 -8.31 22.10
N GLY A 2 28.76 -7.24 21.60
CA GLY A 2 27.58 -6.63 22.25
C GLY A 2 26.27 -7.44 22.19
N VAL A 3 26.05 -8.23 21.14
CA VAL A 3 24.80 -9.01 20.93
C VAL A 3 24.62 -10.14 21.96
N LEU A 4 25.68 -10.52 22.68
CA LEU A 4 25.63 -11.58 23.70
C LEU A 4 25.32 -11.04 25.11
N ARG A 5 25.18 -9.72 25.28
CA ARG A 5 24.80 -9.09 26.55
C ARG A 5 23.28 -8.91 26.63
N ARG A 6 22.68 -9.24 27.78
CA ARG A 6 21.29 -8.88 28.07
C ARG A 6 21.20 -7.36 28.20
N GLY A 7 20.19 -6.75 27.58
CA GLY A 7 20.03 -5.29 27.50
C GLY A 7 19.10 -4.86 26.37
N ASN A 8 19.02 -3.57 26.10
CA ASN A 8 18.18 -3.05 25.01
C ASN A 8 18.74 -3.44 23.62
N HIS A 9 17.99 -4.27 22.89
CA HIS A 9 18.24 -4.60 21.48
C HIS A 9 16.95 -4.35 20.69
N PRO A 10 16.66 -3.10 20.33
CA PRO A 10 15.46 -2.74 19.59
C PRO A 10 15.50 -3.35 18.19
N GLY A 11 14.33 -3.69 17.64
CA GLY A 11 14.20 -4.13 16.25
C GLY A 11 14.69 -5.55 15.94
N PHE A 12 14.84 -6.44 16.94
CA PHE A 12 15.27 -7.82 16.69
C PHE A 12 14.17 -8.66 16.01
N SER A 13 14.18 -8.67 14.69
CA SER A 13 13.32 -9.53 13.87
C SER A 13 14.04 -10.83 13.53
N VAL A 14 13.40 -11.97 13.82
CA VAL A 14 13.95 -13.29 13.52
C VAL A 14 13.06 -14.01 12.54
N LEU A 15 13.68 -14.64 11.54
CA LEU A 15 12.99 -15.42 10.54
C LEU A 15 13.03 -16.91 10.95
N GLY A 16 11.86 -17.44 11.29
CA GLY A 16 11.69 -18.83 11.73
C GLY A 16 10.91 -19.67 10.73
N ARG A 17 11.28 -20.95 10.59
CA ARG A 17 10.50 -21.94 9.82
C ARG A 17 9.67 -22.80 10.77
N LEU A 18 8.35 -22.79 10.60
CA LEU A 18 7.45 -23.65 11.36
C LEU A 18 7.67 -25.12 11.01
N LYS A 19 7.58 -26.00 12.02
CA LYS A 19 7.57 -27.46 11.81
C LYS A 19 6.28 -27.88 11.10
N PRO A 20 6.30 -28.99 10.32
CA PRO A 20 5.08 -29.50 9.69
C PRO A 20 3.97 -29.76 10.71
N GLY A 21 2.75 -29.31 10.41
CA GLY A 21 1.57 -29.51 11.28
C GLY A 21 1.44 -28.53 12.46
N VAL A 22 2.39 -27.61 12.66
CA VAL A 22 2.32 -26.60 13.72
C VAL A 22 1.64 -25.34 13.20
N THR A 23 0.68 -24.81 13.96
CA THR A 23 -0.02 -23.57 13.62
C THR A 23 0.77 -22.35 14.11
N LEU A 24 0.50 -21.18 13.51
CA LEU A 24 1.11 -19.92 13.97
C LEU A 24 0.73 -19.61 15.43
N ALA A 25 -0.51 -19.91 15.83
CA ALA A 25 -0.96 -19.72 17.21
C ALA A 25 -0.14 -20.55 18.20
N GLN A 26 0.13 -21.82 17.88
CA GLN A 26 0.98 -22.68 18.72
C GLN A 26 2.42 -22.15 18.83
N ALA A 27 2.97 -21.62 17.74
CA ALA A 27 4.29 -21.00 17.77
C ALA A 27 4.32 -19.69 18.56
N ALA A 28 3.26 -18.88 18.46
CA ALA A 28 3.08 -17.67 19.26
C ALA A 28 3.03 -18.00 20.75
N ASP A 29 2.26 -19.03 21.12
CA ASP A 29 2.13 -19.48 22.50
C ASP A 29 3.46 -19.99 23.06
N ASP A 30 4.19 -20.79 22.29
CA ASP A 30 5.52 -21.30 22.68
C ASP A 30 6.53 -20.16 22.89
N MET A 31 6.58 -19.20 21.97
CA MET A 31 7.43 -18.01 22.11
C MET A 31 7.04 -17.14 23.30
N ASN A 32 5.74 -16.98 23.56
CA ASN A 32 5.26 -16.24 24.73
C ASN A 32 5.50 -16.98 26.05
N ASN A 33 5.57 -18.32 26.03
CA ASN A 33 6.00 -19.10 27.21
C ASN A 33 7.47 -18.81 27.53
N ILE A 34 8.33 -18.82 26.51
CA ILE A 34 9.75 -18.47 26.66
C ILE A 34 9.89 -17.03 27.17
N ALA A 35 9.15 -16.08 26.59
CA ALA A 35 9.18 -14.69 27.04
C ALA A 35 8.76 -14.54 28.51
N ARG A 36 7.71 -15.25 28.95
CA ARG A 36 7.27 -15.24 30.36
C ARG A 36 8.30 -15.85 31.31
N ASP A 37 8.92 -16.95 30.92
CA ASP A 37 9.99 -17.58 31.70
C ASP A 37 11.23 -16.68 31.78
N LEU A 38 11.60 -16.02 30.69
CA LEU A 38 12.66 -15.00 30.69
C LEU A 38 12.31 -13.82 31.61
N ALA A 39 11.08 -13.31 31.56
CA ALA A 39 10.61 -12.24 32.45
C ALA A 39 10.66 -12.63 33.93
N GLN A 40 10.46 -13.91 34.26
CA GLN A 40 10.59 -14.41 35.64
C GLN A 40 12.05 -14.53 36.09
N ARG A 41 12.94 -14.97 35.19
CA ARG A 41 14.36 -15.14 35.50
C ARG A 41 15.14 -13.82 35.48
N TYR A 42 14.69 -12.87 34.67
CA TYR A 42 15.34 -11.59 34.40
C TYR A 42 14.30 -10.45 34.48
N PRO A 43 13.77 -10.14 35.68
CA PRO A 43 12.69 -9.16 35.81
C PRO A 43 13.14 -7.72 35.49
N GLU A 44 14.42 -7.40 35.68
CA GLU A 44 14.96 -6.06 35.38
C GLU A 44 15.18 -5.83 33.87
N GLU A 45 15.23 -6.89 33.05
CA GLU A 45 15.48 -6.75 31.63
C GLU A 45 14.27 -7.14 30.77
N ASP A 46 13.52 -8.19 31.14
CA ASP A 46 12.52 -8.82 30.27
C ASP A 46 11.08 -8.69 30.79
N ALA A 47 10.84 -8.01 31.92
CA ALA A 47 9.49 -7.80 32.43
C ALA A 47 8.58 -7.06 31.43
N GLY A 48 7.38 -7.60 31.20
CA GLY A 48 6.40 -7.02 30.28
C GLY A 48 6.70 -7.23 28.79
N ARG A 49 7.83 -7.84 28.42
CA ARG A 49 8.14 -8.14 27.01
C ARG A 49 7.30 -9.29 26.49
N THR A 50 6.81 -9.13 25.26
CA THR A 50 6.05 -10.16 24.54
C THR A 50 6.64 -10.38 23.16
N VAL A 51 6.41 -11.56 22.59
CA VAL A 51 6.87 -11.89 21.25
C VAL A 51 5.66 -11.94 20.32
N SER A 52 5.68 -11.09 19.29
CA SER A 52 4.69 -11.16 18.22
C SER A 52 5.23 -12.03 17.08
N THR A 53 4.51 -13.09 16.74
CA THR A 53 4.81 -13.92 15.57
C THR A 53 3.82 -13.59 14.47
N ARG A 54 4.32 -13.32 13.26
CA ARG A 54 3.50 -13.07 12.07
C ARG A 54 3.96 -13.95 10.92
N ILE A 55 3.05 -14.28 10.01
CA ILE A 55 3.43 -14.97 8.77
C ILE A 55 4.29 -14.00 7.97
N LEU A 56 5.45 -14.45 7.49
CA LEU A 56 6.39 -13.62 6.74
C LEU A 56 5.71 -12.88 5.58
N LEU A 57 4.88 -13.59 4.81
CA LEU A 57 4.12 -12.98 3.72
C LEU A 57 3.25 -11.82 4.20
N GLU A 58 2.51 -12.00 5.30
CA GLU A 58 1.64 -10.95 5.85
C GLU A 58 2.45 -9.78 6.35
N ALA A 59 3.57 -10.02 7.06
CA ALA A 59 4.46 -8.96 7.52
C ALA A 59 5.07 -8.17 6.34
N SER A 60 5.41 -8.83 5.23
CA SER A 60 6.00 -8.19 4.06
C SER A 60 5.01 -7.44 3.16
N VAL A 61 3.71 -7.76 3.22
CA VAL A 61 2.68 -7.12 2.37
C VAL A 61 1.62 -6.34 3.15
N ALA A 62 1.73 -6.27 4.48
CA ALA A 62 0.76 -5.61 5.35
C ALA A 62 0.46 -4.19 4.89
N ASP A 63 1.51 -3.42 4.62
CA ASP A 63 1.40 -1.99 4.28
C ASP A 63 0.73 -1.74 2.92
N TYR A 64 0.82 -2.72 2.01
CA TYR A 64 0.25 -2.62 0.66
C TYR A 64 -1.17 -3.19 0.55
N ARG A 65 -1.58 -4.05 1.49
CA ARG A 65 -2.85 -4.79 1.42
C ARG A 65 -4.04 -3.86 1.28
N GLN A 66 -4.09 -2.79 2.06
CA GLN A 66 -5.21 -1.84 2.04
C GLN A 66 -5.30 -1.09 0.71
N SER A 67 -4.15 -0.68 0.18
CA SER A 67 -4.03 -0.02 -1.13
C SER A 67 -4.48 -0.93 -2.27
N VAL A 68 -4.13 -2.23 -2.22
CA VAL A 68 -4.58 -3.23 -3.22
C VAL A 68 -6.08 -3.46 -3.15
N TRP A 69 -6.67 -3.53 -1.95
CA TRP A 69 -8.13 -3.65 -1.80
C TRP A 69 -8.88 -2.42 -2.31
N LEU A 70 -8.36 -1.23 -2.06
CA LEU A 70 -8.91 0.01 -2.58
C LEU A 70 -8.88 0.02 -4.12
N LEU A 71 -7.76 -0.39 -4.72
CA LEU A 71 -7.63 -0.53 -6.17
C LEU A 71 -8.62 -1.56 -6.72
N PHE A 72 -8.76 -2.70 -6.07
CA PHE A 72 -9.72 -3.74 -6.48
C PHE A 72 -11.17 -3.24 -6.42
N ALA A 73 -11.55 -2.51 -5.37
CA ALA A 73 -12.85 -1.87 -5.28
C ALA A 73 -13.10 -0.86 -6.41
N ALA A 74 -12.09 -0.04 -6.75
CA ALA A 74 -12.18 0.89 -7.86
C ALA A 74 -12.38 0.17 -9.21
N VAL A 75 -11.60 -0.87 -9.47
CA VAL A 75 -11.73 -1.70 -10.69
C VAL A 75 -13.11 -2.37 -10.75
N ALA A 76 -13.65 -2.85 -9.63
CA ALA A 76 -14.99 -3.42 -9.57
C ALA A 76 -16.07 -2.37 -9.93
N CYS A 77 -15.96 -1.13 -9.43
CA CYS A 77 -16.86 -0.05 -9.83
C CYS A 77 -16.78 0.26 -11.32
N VAL A 78 -15.58 0.30 -11.91
CA VAL A 78 -15.39 0.51 -13.35
C VAL A 78 -16.02 -0.63 -14.16
N LEU A 79 -15.85 -1.87 -13.72
CA LEU A 79 -16.49 -3.04 -14.35
C LEU A 79 -18.02 -2.91 -14.31
N LEU A 80 -18.60 -2.53 -13.17
CA LEU A 80 -20.05 -2.33 -13.04
C LEU A 80 -20.57 -1.22 -13.97
N ILE A 81 -19.84 -0.11 -14.09
CA ILE A 81 -20.14 0.97 -15.04
C ILE A 81 -20.12 0.44 -16.48
N ALA A 82 -19.09 -0.33 -16.85
CA ALA A 82 -19.00 -0.94 -18.18
C ALA A 82 -20.16 -1.90 -18.45
N CYS A 83 -20.52 -2.75 -17.47
CA CYS A 83 -21.66 -3.64 -17.56
C CYS A 83 -22.98 -2.88 -17.75
N ALA A 84 -23.19 -1.80 -16.99
CA ALA A 84 -24.38 -0.94 -17.13
C ALA A 84 -24.46 -0.28 -18.52
N ASN A 85 -23.31 0.17 -19.06
CA ASN A 85 -23.22 0.71 -20.42
C ASN A 85 -23.62 -0.32 -21.47
N VAL A 86 -23.05 -1.53 -21.42
CA VAL A 86 -23.37 -2.59 -22.37
C VAL A 86 -24.84 -3.02 -22.24
N ALA A 87 -25.37 -3.11 -21.02
CA ALA A 87 -26.79 -3.39 -20.79
C ALA A 87 -27.71 -2.31 -21.41
N ASN A 88 -27.37 -1.03 -21.25
CA ASN A 88 -28.09 0.08 -21.86
C ASN A 88 -28.05 0.03 -23.39
N LEU A 89 -26.89 -0.30 -23.97
CA LEU A 89 -26.73 -0.46 -25.42
C LEU A 89 -27.57 -1.63 -25.95
N GLN A 90 -27.54 -2.80 -25.30
CA GLN A 90 -28.35 -3.94 -25.70
C GLN A 90 -29.85 -3.66 -25.58
N LEU A 91 -30.27 -2.93 -24.54
CA LEU A 91 -31.66 -2.52 -24.37
C LEU A 91 -32.14 -1.62 -25.53
N SER A 92 -31.26 -0.73 -26.02
CA SER A 92 -31.52 0.15 -27.17
C SER A 92 -31.53 -0.63 -28.48
N GLN A 93 -30.57 -1.54 -28.70
CA GLN A 93 -30.48 -2.33 -29.92
C GLN A 93 -31.62 -3.35 -30.07
N ALA A 94 -32.16 -3.86 -28.95
CA ALA A 94 -33.29 -4.80 -28.97
C ALA A 94 -34.52 -4.26 -29.71
N LEU A 95 -34.72 -2.94 -29.77
CA LEU A 95 -35.83 -2.31 -30.53
C LEU A 95 -35.65 -2.37 -32.05
N ASN A 96 -34.40 -2.27 -32.51
CA ASN A 96 -34.09 -2.39 -33.93
C ASN A 96 -34.09 -3.87 -34.35
N ARG A 97 -33.54 -4.74 -33.49
CA ARG A 97 -33.47 -6.19 -33.74
C ARG A 97 -34.85 -6.86 -33.72
N THR A 98 -35.84 -6.40 -32.95
CA THR A 98 -37.20 -6.99 -32.96
C THR A 98 -37.89 -6.88 -34.32
N ARG A 99 -37.75 -5.75 -35.04
CA ARG A 99 -38.29 -5.61 -36.40
C ARG A 99 -37.62 -6.56 -37.39
N GLU A 100 -36.29 -6.64 -37.35
CA GLU A 100 -35.52 -7.53 -38.23
C GLU A 100 -35.83 -9.01 -37.97
N LEU A 101 -35.88 -9.42 -36.69
CA LEU A 101 -36.20 -10.78 -36.28
C LEU A 101 -37.65 -11.16 -36.63
N ALA A 102 -38.60 -10.23 -36.54
CA ALA A 102 -39.99 -10.45 -36.95
C ALA A 102 -40.13 -10.66 -38.46
N VAL A 103 -39.40 -9.89 -39.29
CA VAL A 103 -39.37 -10.08 -40.74
C VAL A 103 -38.75 -11.42 -41.12
N ARG A 104 -37.62 -11.80 -40.49
CA ARG A 104 -36.98 -13.11 -40.74
C ARG A 104 -37.84 -14.29 -40.29
N ALA A 105 -38.56 -14.16 -39.17
CA ALA A 105 -39.50 -15.16 -38.71
C ALA A 105 -40.69 -15.30 -39.69
N ALA A 106 -41.21 -14.20 -40.24
CA ALA A 106 -42.26 -14.21 -41.26
C ALA A 106 -41.79 -14.86 -42.58
N LEU A 107 -40.49 -14.79 -42.90
CA LEU A 107 -39.87 -15.46 -44.04
C LEU A 107 -39.51 -16.95 -43.77
N GLY A 108 -39.86 -17.50 -42.61
CA GLY A 108 -39.71 -18.93 -42.30
C GLY A 108 -38.39 -19.33 -41.63
N ALA A 109 -37.60 -18.38 -41.12
CA ALA A 109 -36.37 -18.71 -40.39
C ALA A 109 -36.68 -19.48 -39.09
N SER A 110 -35.94 -20.57 -38.84
CA SER A 110 -36.15 -21.37 -37.63
C SER A 110 -35.57 -20.67 -36.39
N ARG A 111 -36.18 -20.89 -35.22
CA ARG A 111 -35.72 -20.30 -33.95
C ARG A 111 -34.26 -20.62 -33.64
N SER A 112 -33.81 -21.82 -34.02
CA SER A 112 -32.42 -22.27 -33.86
C SER A 112 -31.45 -21.43 -34.71
N GLN A 113 -31.82 -21.07 -35.94
CA GLN A 113 -30.98 -20.25 -36.82
C GLN A 113 -30.79 -18.83 -36.25
N LEU A 114 -31.86 -18.23 -35.73
CA LEU A 114 -31.82 -16.88 -35.14
C LEU A 114 -31.01 -16.86 -33.84
N VAL A 115 -31.19 -17.84 -32.96
CA VAL A 115 -30.42 -17.95 -31.71
C VAL A 115 -28.94 -18.23 -31.99
N ARG A 116 -28.63 -19.13 -32.92
CA ARG A 116 -27.24 -19.47 -33.29
C ARG A 116 -26.49 -18.25 -33.84
N GLN A 117 -27.14 -17.43 -34.66
CA GLN A 117 -26.53 -16.20 -35.18
C GLN A 117 -26.15 -15.22 -34.06
N LEU A 118 -27.06 -14.97 -33.12
CA LEU A 118 -26.83 -14.07 -31.99
C LEU A 118 -25.72 -14.59 -31.04
N LEU A 119 -25.66 -15.90 -30.84
CA LEU A 119 -24.60 -16.54 -30.07
C LEU A 119 -23.24 -16.40 -30.75
N ILE A 120 -23.16 -16.63 -32.07
CA ILE A 120 -21.90 -16.45 -32.82
C ILE A 120 -21.42 -15.00 -32.75
N GLU A 121 -22.31 -14.03 -32.96
CA GLU A 121 -21.97 -12.59 -32.88
C GLU A 121 -21.42 -12.23 -31.48
N SER A 122 -22.04 -12.75 -30.42
CA SER A 122 -21.62 -12.52 -29.04
C SER A 122 -20.28 -13.20 -28.73
N VAL A 123 -20.08 -14.44 -29.18
CA VAL A 123 -18.83 -15.19 -28.97
C VAL A 123 -17.66 -14.52 -29.67
N VAL A 124 -17.85 -14.03 -30.91
CA VAL A 124 -16.81 -13.31 -31.65
C VAL A 124 -16.40 -12.03 -30.91
N LEU A 125 -17.36 -11.25 -30.42
CA LEU A 125 -17.08 -10.03 -29.65
C LEU A 125 -16.33 -10.33 -28.34
N VAL A 126 -16.73 -11.37 -27.61
CA VAL A 126 -16.06 -11.79 -26.37
C VAL A 126 -14.64 -12.27 -26.64
N LEU A 127 -14.41 -13.03 -27.72
CA LEU A 127 -13.08 -13.51 -28.09
C LEU A 127 -12.14 -12.35 -28.48
N VAL A 128 -12.60 -11.45 -29.34
CA VAL A 128 -11.80 -10.28 -29.76
C VAL A 128 -11.50 -9.38 -28.55
N GLY A 129 -12.52 -9.09 -27.72
CA GLY A 129 -12.34 -8.31 -26.50
C GLY A 129 -11.38 -8.98 -25.51
N GLY A 130 -11.46 -10.30 -25.34
CA GLY A 130 -10.58 -11.07 -24.47
C GLY A 130 -9.12 -11.05 -24.93
N VAL A 131 -8.87 -11.25 -26.23
CA VAL A 131 -7.51 -11.16 -26.80
C VAL A 131 -6.93 -9.76 -26.61
N LEU A 132 -7.70 -8.71 -26.91
CA LEU A 132 -7.26 -7.33 -26.72
C LEU A 132 -7.01 -7.00 -25.25
N ALA A 133 -7.83 -7.51 -24.33
CA ALA A 133 -7.65 -7.32 -22.89
C ALA A 133 -6.35 -7.96 -22.39
N VAL A 134 -6.02 -9.18 -22.85
CA VAL A 134 -4.76 -9.85 -22.48
C VAL A 134 -3.55 -9.08 -23.01
N LEU A 135 -3.57 -8.67 -24.28
CA LEU A 135 -2.49 -7.88 -24.88
C LEU A 135 -2.29 -6.55 -24.14
N PHE A 136 -3.38 -5.84 -23.85
CA PHE A 136 -3.32 -4.59 -23.11
C PHE A 136 -2.80 -4.78 -21.68
N SER A 137 -3.19 -5.88 -21.01
CA SER A 137 -2.70 -6.22 -19.68
C SER A 137 -1.20 -6.49 -19.67
N LEU A 138 -0.66 -7.16 -20.70
CA LEU A 138 0.78 -7.42 -20.82
C LEU A 138 1.55 -6.11 -20.96
N TRP A 139 1.14 -5.24 -21.89
CA TRP A 139 1.79 -3.95 -22.10
C TRP A 139 1.67 -3.03 -20.88
N SER A 140 0.52 -3.03 -20.20
CA SER A 140 0.31 -2.23 -19.01
C SER A 140 1.20 -2.69 -17.86
N LEU A 141 1.36 -4.01 -17.68
CA LEU A 141 2.25 -4.56 -16.66
C LEU A 141 3.70 -4.16 -16.92
N ASP A 142 4.17 -4.27 -18.17
CA ASP A 142 5.52 -3.87 -18.55
C ASP A 142 5.76 -2.37 -18.31
N ALA A 143 4.79 -1.52 -18.67
CA ALA A 143 4.87 -0.08 -18.44
C ALA A 143 4.89 0.28 -16.94
N ILE A 144 4.06 -0.40 -16.13
CA ILE A 144 4.03 -0.19 -14.67
C ILE A 144 5.36 -0.61 -14.04
N ILE A 145 5.93 -1.75 -14.46
CA ILE A 145 7.23 -2.22 -13.96
C ILE A 145 8.34 -1.22 -14.35
N ALA A 146 8.33 -0.69 -15.57
CA ALA A 146 9.31 0.29 -16.03
C ALA A 146 9.25 1.63 -15.27
N LEU A 147 8.06 2.01 -14.78
CA LEU A 147 7.83 3.25 -14.01
C LEU A 147 8.00 3.06 -12.50
N SER A 148 8.12 1.82 -12.01
CA SER A 148 8.17 1.53 -10.57
C SER A 148 9.57 1.73 -9.98
N PRO A 149 9.70 2.34 -8.78
CA PRO A 149 10.96 2.40 -8.05
C PRO A 149 11.53 0.99 -7.78
N ARG A 150 12.86 0.84 -7.85
CA ARG A 150 13.55 -0.46 -7.64
C ARG A 150 13.38 -1.06 -6.24
N ASN A 151 12.81 -0.29 -5.31
CA ASN A 151 12.80 -0.59 -3.88
C ASN A 151 11.51 -1.28 -3.43
N VAL A 152 10.50 -1.44 -4.30
CA VAL A 152 9.24 -2.10 -3.93
C VAL A 152 9.43 -3.63 -3.98
N PRO A 153 9.34 -4.34 -2.83
CA PRO A 153 9.57 -5.78 -2.78
C PRO A 153 8.61 -6.53 -3.72
N ARG A 154 9.14 -7.52 -4.46
CA ARG A 154 8.37 -8.47 -5.29
C ARG A 154 7.53 -7.89 -6.43
N PHE A 155 7.59 -6.58 -6.70
CA PHE A 155 6.88 -6.00 -7.85
C PHE A 155 7.37 -6.57 -9.19
N HIS A 156 8.67 -6.85 -9.29
CA HIS A 156 9.32 -7.49 -10.44
C HIS A 156 9.00 -9.00 -10.58
N GLU A 157 8.44 -9.64 -9.55
CA GLU A 157 7.98 -11.02 -9.61
C GLU A 157 6.53 -11.13 -10.11
N THR A 158 5.82 -10.00 -10.24
CA THR A 158 4.43 -9.95 -10.67
C THR A 158 4.33 -10.39 -12.13
N ARG A 159 3.56 -11.46 -12.37
CA ARG A 159 3.31 -12.00 -13.71
C ARG A 159 1.82 -12.24 -13.88
N ILE A 160 1.36 -12.18 -15.11
CA ILE A 160 0.03 -12.66 -15.47
C ILE A 160 0.09 -14.19 -15.40
N ASP A 161 -0.46 -14.75 -14.31
CA ASP A 161 -0.53 -16.20 -14.13
C ASP A 161 -1.86 -16.77 -14.65
N LEU A 162 -1.91 -18.11 -14.74
CA LEU A 162 -3.11 -18.82 -15.17
C LEU A 162 -4.30 -18.60 -14.23
N VAL A 163 -4.04 -18.36 -12.95
CA VAL A 163 -5.09 -18.14 -11.94
C VAL A 163 -5.78 -16.80 -12.19
N ALA A 164 -5.03 -15.74 -12.44
CA ALA A 164 -5.54 -14.42 -12.80
C ALA A 164 -6.33 -14.47 -14.10
N LEU A 165 -5.81 -15.13 -15.14
CA LEU A 165 -6.52 -15.30 -16.41
C LEU A 165 -7.84 -16.08 -16.22
N ALA A 166 -7.82 -17.17 -15.44
CA ALA A 166 -9.03 -17.95 -15.14
C ALA A 166 -10.06 -17.13 -14.35
N PHE A 167 -9.59 -16.35 -13.37
CA PHE A 167 -10.45 -15.45 -12.59
C PHE A 167 -11.10 -14.39 -13.48
N THR A 168 -10.31 -13.69 -14.31
CA THR A 168 -10.83 -12.68 -15.24
C THR A 168 -11.80 -13.29 -16.25
N ALA A 169 -11.52 -14.49 -16.76
CA ALA A 169 -12.42 -15.22 -17.65
C ALA A 169 -13.75 -15.57 -16.95
N ALA A 170 -13.70 -16.02 -15.69
CA ALA A 170 -14.90 -16.29 -14.89
C ALA A 170 -15.74 -15.04 -14.66
N VAL A 171 -15.10 -13.91 -14.31
CA VAL A 171 -15.79 -12.62 -14.13
C VAL A 171 -16.42 -12.15 -15.44
N ALA A 172 -15.71 -12.25 -16.56
CA ALA A 172 -16.22 -11.89 -17.89
C ALA A 172 -17.41 -12.78 -18.30
N ALA A 173 -17.36 -14.08 -17.99
CA ALA A 173 -18.47 -15.01 -18.25
C ALA A 173 -19.71 -14.65 -17.41
N VAL A 174 -19.53 -14.37 -16.11
CA VAL A 174 -20.62 -13.93 -15.23
C VAL A 174 -21.22 -12.61 -15.72
N ALA A 175 -20.38 -11.61 -16.05
CA ALA A 175 -20.84 -10.34 -16.59
C ALA A 175 -21.62 -10.52 -17.90
N SER A 176 -21.09 -11.31 -18.83
CA SER A 176 -21.74 -11.60 -20.12
C SER A 176 -23.07 -12.34 -19.93
N LEU A 177 -23.15 -13.26 -18.97
CA LEU A 177 -24.38 -13.95 -18.63
C LEU A 177 -25.42 -12.99 -18.05
N LEU A 178 -25.04 -12.16 -17.08
CA LEU A 178 -25.95 -11.18 -16.46
C LEU A 178 -26.52 -10.19 -17.48
N ILE A 179 -25.70 -9.74 -18.43
CA ILE A 179 -26.10 -8.77 -19.45
C ILE A 179 -26.87 -9.46 -20.61
N GLY A 180 -26.40 -10.62 -21.07
CA GLY A 180 -26.90 -11.32 -22.27
C GLY A 180 -28.12 -12.23 -22.02
N LEU A 181 -28.31 -12.74 -20.81
CA LEU A 181 -29.46 -13.60 -20.48
C LEU A 181 -30.78 -12.79 -20.44
N TRP A 182 -30.69 -11.49 -20.15
CA TRP A 182 -31.84 -10.59 -20.08
C TRP A 182 -32.61 -10.46 -21.42
N PRO A 183 -31.98 -10.12 -22.57
CA PRO A 183 -32.67 -10.09 -23.85
C PRO A 183 -33.10 -11.48 -24.34
N ALA A 184 -32.31 -12.53 -24.11
CA ALA A 184 -32.62 -13.89 -24.57
C ALA A 184 -33.89 -14.47 -23.90
N LEU A 185 -34.05 -14.28 -22.59
CA LEU A 185 -35.24 -14.70 -21.84
C LEU A 185 -36.49 -13.88 -22.18
N ARG A 186 -36.33 -12.65 -22.68
CA ARG A 186 -37.47 -11.84 -23.15
C ARG A 186 -37.94 -12.26 -24.53
N ILE A 187 -37.03 -12.52 -25.47
CA ILE A 187 -37.37 -13.01 -26.81
C ILE A 187 -38.12 -14.35 -26.75
N SER A 188 -37.75 -15.24 -25.82
CA SER A 188 -38.46 -16.52 -25.63
C SER A 188 -39.88 -16.37 -25.04
N ARG A 189 -40.16 -15.26 -24.33
CA ARG A 189 -41.50 -14.91 -23.82
C ARG A 189 -42.36 -14.13 -24.83
N VAL A 190 -41.82 -13.70 -25.97
CA VAL A 190 -42.60 -13.11 -27.09
C VAL A 190 -43.33 -14.22 -27.85
N HIS A 191 -44.13 -15.01 -27.14
CA HIS A 191 -44.95 -16.09 -27.69
C HIS A 191 -46.24 -15.57 -28.36
N SER A 192 -46.38 -14.26 -28.56
CA SER A 192 -47.62 -13.67 -29.10
C SER A 192 -47.39 -12.55 -30.11
N LEU A 193 -46.38 -12.69 -30.99
CA LEU A 193 -46.27 -11.81 -32.17
C LEU A 193 -47.46 -11.95 -33.14
N SER A 194 -48.19 -13.08 -33.10
CA SER A 194 -49.46 -13.24 -33.83
C SER A 194 -50.67 -12.60 -33.12
N LEU A 195 -50.55 -12.22 -31.84
CA LEU A 195 -51.64 -11.60 -31.06
C LEU A 195 -51.48 -10.08 -30.92
N GLU A 196 -50.24 -9.56 -30.97
CA GLU A 196 -49.95 -8.12 -30.87
C GLU A 196 -50.34 -7.30 -32.11
N LEU A 197 -50.39 -7.92 -33.29
CA LEU A 197 -50.93 -7.27 -34.49
C LEU A 197 -52.46 -7.14 -34.49
N HIS A 198 -53.17 -7.90 -33.62
CA HIS A 198 -54.62 -7.86 -33.50
C HIS A 198 -55.14 -7.16 -32.24
N GLN A 199 -54.31 -6.91 -31.22
CA GLN A 199 -54.73 -6.23 -29.97
C GLN A 199 -53.90 -4.97 -29.72
N GLY A 200 -54.43 -3.85 -30.20
CA GLY A 200 -53.85 -2.52 -30.03
C GLY A 200 -53.72 -2.04 -28.58
N ALA A 201 -52.69 -1.22 -28.38
CA ALA A 201 -52.55 -0.13 -27.40
C ALA A 201 -52.48 -0.42 -25.88
N GLY A 202 -52.99 -1.53 -25.35
CA GLY A 202 -53.11 -1.71 -23.89
C GLY A 202 -51.88 -2.27 -23.16
N ARG A 203 -51.21 -3.28 -23.70
CA ARG A 203 -50.08 -4.00 -23.02
C ARG A 203 -48.70 -3.46 -23.38
N ALA A 204 -48.54 -2.83 -24.54
CA ALA A 204 -47.27 -2.22 -24.96
C ALA A 204 -46.87 -1.01 -24.09
N ALA A 205 -47.85 -0.31 -23.49
CA ALA A 205 -47.60 0.87 -22.65
C ALA A 205 -46.98 0.50 -21.28
N SER A 206 -47.37 -0.62 -20.66
CA SER A 206 -46.86 -1.04 -19.34
C SER A 206 -45.45 -1.64 -19.42
N GLU A 207 -45.14 -2.39 -20.48
CA GLU A 207 -43.78 -2.86 -20.74
C GLU A 207 -42.82 -1.70 -21.06
N GLY A 208 -43.28 -0.67 -21.77
CA GLY A 208 -42.51 0.55 -22.03
C GLY A 208 -42.11 1.27 -20.73
N LEU A 209 -43.03 1.42 -19.79
CA LEU A 209 -42.81 2.09 -18.49
C LEU A 209 -41.83 1.33 -17.58
N SER A 210 -41.97 0.01 -17.45
CA SER A 210 -41.05 -0.82 -16.67
C SER A 210 -39.62 -0.77 -17.25
N ARG A 211 -39.51 -0.79 -18.59
CA ARG A 211 -38.23 -0.75 -19.31
C ARG A 211 -37.55 0.62 -19.18
N GLN A 212 -38.32 1.70 -19.22
CA GLN A 212 -37.81 3.06 -18.99
C GLN A 212 -37.32 3.24 -17.55
N ARG A 213 -38.01 2.67 -16.55
CA ARG A 213 -37.57 2.67 -15.15
C ARG A 213 -36.26 1.93 -14.93
N ILE A 214 -36.09 0.75 -15.53
CA ILE A 214 -34.83 -0.02 -15.43
C ILE A 214 -33.67 0.74 -16.06
N ARG A 215 -33.89 1.34 -17.25
CA ARG A 215 -32.87 2.17 -17.91
C ARG A 215 -32.51 3.39 -17.05
N ALA A 216 -33.50 4.07 -16.49
CA ALA A 216 -33.27 5.20 -15.60
C ALA A 216 -32.46 4.78 -14.37
N LEU A 217 -32.78 3.64 -13.75
CA LEU A 217 -32.05 3.12 -12.60
C LEU A 217 -30.60 2.75 -12.94
N LEU A 218 -30.35 2.12 -14.09
CA LEU A 218 -28.99 1.83 -14.57
C LEU A 218 -28.18 3.11 -14.79
N VAL A 219 -28.78 4.13 -15.41
CA VAL A 219 -28.11 5.43 -15.64
C VAL A 219 -27.82 6.14 -14.32
N VAL A 220 -28.77 6.16 -13.38
CA VAL A 220 -28.55 6.77 -12.04
C VAL A 220 -27.45 6.04 -11.29
N ALA A 221 -27.47 4.70 -11.26
CA ALA A 221 -26.43 3.89 -10.61
C ALA A 221 -25.05 4.12 -11.25
N GLN A 222 -24.99 4.18 -12.58
CA GLN A 222 -23.76 4.48 -13.32
C GLN A 222 -23.22 5.87 -12.98
N MET A 223 -24.06 6.90 -13.00
CA MET A 223 -23.66 8.27 -12.65
C MET A 223 -23.20 8.35 -11.19
N ALA A 224 -23.88 7.69 -10.27
CA ALA A 224 -23.48 7.62 -8.87
C ALA A 224 -22.10 6.96 -8.71
N LEU A 225 -21.86 5.80 -9.34
CA LEU A 225 -20.56 5.12 -9.30
C LEU A 225 -19.44 5.96 -9.92
N ALA A 226 -19.73 6.65 -11.03
CA ALA A 226 -18.76 7.54 -11.68
C ALA A 226 -18.39 8.73 -10.78
N LEU A 227 -19.37 9.33 -10.11
CA LEU A 227 -19.14 10.42 -9.15
C LEU A 227 -18.33 9.94 -7.93
N ILE A 228 -18.62 8.74 -7.41
CA ILE A 228 -17.85 8.13 -6.31
C ILE A 228 -16.38 7.94 -6.72
N LEU A 229 -16.13 7.36 -7.90
CA LEU A 229 -14.77 7.17 -8.41
C LEU A 229 -14.05 8.49 -8.64
N LEU A 230 -14.73 9.49 -9.20
CA LEU A 230 -14.16 10.82 -9.43
C LEU A 230 -13.79 11.51 -8.12
N ALA A 231 -14.68 11.43 -7.11
CA ALA A 231 -14.43 12.00 -5.79
C ALA A 231 -13.27 11.27 -5.08
N ALA A 232 -13.22 9.94 -5.14
CA ALA A 232 -12.14 9.14 -4.57
C ALA A 232 -10.79 9.48 -5.22
N ALA A 233 -10.72 9.49 -6.56
CA ALA A 233 -9.51 9.85 -7.29
C ALA A 233 -9.05 11.29 -6.98
N GLY A 234 -9.99 12.25 -6.95
CA GLY A 234 -9.70 13.64 -6.59
C GLY A 234 -9.18 13.79 -5.16
N LEU A 235 -9.75 13.04 -4.21
CA LEU A 235 -9.29 13.04 -2.82
C LEU A 235 -7.90 12.42 -2.70
N THR A 236 -7.64 11.28 -3.36
CA THR A 236 -6.31 10.66 -3.36
C THR A 236 -5.26 11.59 -3.95
N LEU A 237 -5.55 12.24 -5.09
CA LEU A 237 -4.64 13.21 -5.69
C LEU A 237 -4.41 14.41 -4.78
N LYS A 238 -5.46 14.92 -4.13
CA LYS A 238 -5.36 16.01 -3.15
C LYS A 238 -4.52 15.60 -1.93
N SER A 239 -4.71 14.39 -1.42
CA SER A 239 -3.93 13.86 -0.29
C SER A 239 -2.47 13.67 -0.67
N PHE A 240 -2.19 13.12 -1.85
CA PHE A 240 -0.83 12.99 -2.38
C PHE A 240 -0.15 14.34 -2.57
N TRP A 241 -0.87 15.32 -3.13
CA TRP A 241 -0.36 16.67 -3.29
C TRP A 241 -0.07 17.32 -1.92
N ARG A 242 -0.95 17.13 -0.93
CA ARG A 242 -0.72 17.60 0.44
C ARG A 242 0.48 16.92 1.10
N ALA A 243 0.65 15.61 0.90
CA ALA A 243 1.78 14.87 1.44
C ALA A 243 3.11 15.35 0.86
N GLN A 244 3.16 15.61 -0.46
CA GLN A 244 4.37 16.14 -1.11
C GLN A 244 4.70 17.60 -0.73
N ASN A 245 3.70 18.38 -0.31
CA ASN A 245 3.89 19.78 0.08
C ASN A 245 3.79 19.98 1.59
N ALA A 246 3.79 18.89 2.37
CA ALA A 246 3.78 18.97 3.82
C ALA A 246 5.10 19.62 4.28
N PRO A 247 5.07 20.51 5.29
CA PRO A 247 6.30 21.07 5.84
C PRO A 247 7.12 19.91 6.41
N LEU A 248 8.30 19.66 5.83
CA LEU A 248 9.15 18.52 6.19
C LEU A 248 9.82 18.66 7.55
N GLY A 249 9.77 19.86 8.16
CA GLY A 249 10.51 20.18 9.39
C GLY A 249 12.01 20.38 9.17
N PHE A 250 12.50 20.23 7.94
CA PHE A 250 13.87 20.47 7.50
C PHE A 250 13.89 20.97 6.04
N ASP A 251 15.01 21.52 5.59
CA ASP A 251 15.22 21.98 4.21
C ASP A 251 16.12 20.98 3.44
N PRO A 252 15.58 20.25 2.45
CA PRO A 252 16.37 19.34 1.63
C PRO A 252 17.18 20.06 0.53
N HIS A 253 16.96 21.35 0.27
CA HIS A 253 17.57 22.05 -0.86
C HIS A 253 19.02 22.45 -0.57
N GLY A 254 19.92 22.12 -1.51
CA GLY A 254 21.34 22.48 -1.40
C GLY A 254 22.14 21.62 -0.42
N VAL A 255 21.57 20.52 0.06
CA VAL A 255 22.25 19.54 0.93
C VAL A 255 22.76 18.37 0.09
N LEU A 256 24.06 18.07 0.19
CA LEU A 256 24.67 16.88 -0.42
C LEU A 256 24.89 15.82 0.66
N THR A 257 24.31 14.63 0.47
CA THR A 257 24.45 13.50 1.39
C THR A 257 25.41 12.45 0.85
N MET A 258 26.14 11.78 1.75
CA MET A 258 27.09 10.73 1.42
C MET A 258 27.07 9.65 2.50
N ASN A 259 27.08 8.38 2.09
CA ASN A 259 27.20 7.25 3.02
C ASN A 259 28.66 6.82 3.15
N LEU A 260 29.12 6.69 4.40
CA LEU A 260 30.49 6.30 4.70
C LEU A 260 30.52 5.05 5.58
N SER A 261 31.29 4.05 5.16
CA SER A 261 31.57 2.85 5.96
C SER A 261 33.05 2.80 6.32
N LEU A 262 33.35 2.84 7.63
CA LEU A 262 34.71 2.76 8.14
C LEU A 262 35.07 1.29 8.45
N PRO A 263 36.11 0.73 7.82
CA PRO A 263 36.49 -0.65 8.07
C PRO A 263 37.09 -0.81 9.47
N LYS A 264 36.54 -1.76 10.25
CA LYS A 264 37.00 -2.07 11.63
C LYS A 264 38.49 -2.42 11.71
N ALA A 265 39.07 -2.97 10.65
CA ALA A 265 40.49 -3.30 10.60
C ALA A 265 41.40 -2.05 10.69
N ARG A 266 40.93 -0.88 10.24
CA ARG A 266 41.69 0.38 10.25
C ARG A 266 41.25 1.32 11.37
N TYR A 267 39.97 1.27 11.75
CA TYR A 267 39.38 2.06 12.81
C TYR A 267 38.78 1.13 13.88
N PRO A 268 39.62 0.52 14.74
CA PRO A 268 39.18 -0.51 15.66
C PRO A 268 38.49 0.04 16.92
N THR A 269 38.69 1.32 17.25
CA THR A 269 38.13 1.94 18.47
C THR A 269 37.23 3.14 18.15
N ASP A 270 36.30 3.43 19.06
CA ASP A 270 35.37 4.56 18.91
C ASP A 270 36.11 5.90 18.91
N GLU A 271 37.22 6.02 19.64
CA GLU A 271 38.06 7.23 19.61
C GLU A 271 38.70 7.44 18.23
N SER A 272 39.11 6.36 17.55
CA SER A 272 39.68 6.45 16.20
C SER A 272 38.64 6.88 15.16
N VAL A 273 37.38 6.44 15.33
CA VAL A 273 36.25 6.86 14.50
C VAL A 273 35.88 8.32 14.78
N ALA A 274 35.81 8.72 16.05
CA ALA A 274 35.52 10.09 16.45
C ALA A 274 36.58 11.08 15.93
N ALA A 275 37.87 10.72 16.04
CA ALA A 275 38.98 11.52 15.52
C ALA A 275 38.91 11.68 13.99
N PHE A 276 38.59 10.60 13.27
CA PHE A 276 38.36 10.65 11.83
C PHE A 276 37.20 11.58 11.46
N ASN A 277 36.06 11.43 12.14
CA ASN A 277 34.86 12.24 11.90
C ASN A 277 35.12 13.74 12.16
N ALA A 278 35.85 14.07 13.23
CA ALA A 278 36.24 15.46 13.53
C ALA A 278 37.11 16.06 12.42
N GLN A 279 38.13 15.34 11.96
CA GLN A 279 39.00 15.79 10.85
C GLN A 279 38.24 15.91 9.52
N LEU A 280 37.28 15.02 9.27
CA LEU A 280 36.44 15.06 8.08
C LEU A 280 35.58 16.33 8.05
N ILE A 281 34.87 16.61 9.15
CA ILE A 281 34.03 17.81 9.26
C ILE A 281 34.89 19.09 9.12
N GLU A 282 36.06 19.14 9.74
CA GLU A 282 36.98 20.28 9.66
C GLU A 282 37.41 20.54 8.20
N ARG A 283 37.82 19.49 7.49
CA ARG A 283 38.25 19.62 6.09
C ARG A 283 37.11 19.98 5.15
N LEU A 284 35.93 19.39 5.33
CA LEU A 284 34.76 19.69 4.52
C LEU A 284 34.30 21.14 4.73
N SER A 285 34.29 21.61 5.99
CA SER A 285 33.93 22.98 6.32
C SER A 285 34.92 24.02 5.77
N ALA A 286 36.16 23.63 5.51
CA ALA A 286 37.19 24.49 4.90
C ALA A 286 37.10 24.56 3.37
N LEU A 287 36.27 23.73 2.71
CA LEU A 287 36.14 23.74 1.26
C LEU A 287 35.36 24.97 0.77
N PRO A 288 35.80 25.62 -0.32
CA PRO A 288 35.07 26.72 -0.92
C PRO A 288 33.70 26.24 -1.43
N GLY A 289 32.63 26.93 -1.02
CA GLY A 289 31.25 26.60 -1.39
C GLY A 289 30.50 25.74 -0.37
N VAL A 290 31.16 25.25 0.69
CA VAL A 290 30.52 24.55 1.81
C VAL A 290 30.15 25.58 2.89
N SER A 291 28.87 25.70 3.21
CA SER A 291 28.38 26.60 4.28
C SER A 291 28.42 25.94 5.67
N ALA A 292 28.29 24.61 5.71
CA ALA A 292 28.16 23.81 6.90
C ALA A 292 28.42 22.34 6.57
N ALA A 293 29.00 21.59 7.51
CA ALA A 293 29.16 20.15 7.40
C ALA A 293 28.76 19.47 8.71
N ALA A 294 28.10 18.33 8.60
CA ALA A 294 27.67 17.53 9.73
C ALA A 294 27.75 16.05 9.39
N ILE A 295 27.86 15.22 10.43
CA ILE A 295 27.74 13.77 10.36
C ILE A 295 26.53 13.37 11.22
N GLY A 296 25.73 12.44 10.70
CA GLY A 296 24.62 11.80 11.39
C GLY A 296 24.68 10.29 11.15
N ALA A 297 24.12 9.50 12.06
CA ALA A 297 23.91 8.07 11.84
C ALA A 297 22.83 7.86 10.78
N ASN A 298 21.75 8.65 10.87
CA ASN A 298 20.59 8.62 10.00
C ASN A 298 20.31 10.01 9.43
N ILE A 299 19.61 10.09 8.30
CA ILE A 299 19.04 11.30 7.70
C ILE A 299 17.51 11.20 7.69
N PRO A 300 16.76 12.32 7.64
CA PRO A 300 15.31 12.24 7.61
C PRO A 300 14.80 11.43 6.41
N PHE A 301 13.78 10.60 6.67
CA PHE A 301 13.21 9.66 5.69
C PHE A 301 14.19 8.65 5.11
N ASP A 302 15.23 8.27 5.86
CA ASP A 302 15.90 7.01 5.57
C ASP A 302 15.08 5.82 6.12
N ASP A 303 15.36 4.63 5.59
CA ASP A 303 14.69 3.41 5.99
C ASP A 303 15.35 2.80 7.26
N THR A 304 16.11 3.58 8.03
CA THR A 304 16.89 3.11 9.18
C THR A 304 16.46 3.82 10.45
N GLU A 305 15.71 3.13 11.28
CA GLU A 305 15.26 3.64 12.57
C GLU A 305 16.06 2.96 13.68
N TRP A 306 16.42 3.74 14.71
CA TRP A 306 16.98 3.18 15.94
C TRP A 306 16.22 3.69 17.15
N ASP A 307 15.22 2.93 17.56
CA ASP A 307 14.47 3.23 18.77
C ASP A 307 15.27 2.89 20.03
N SER A 308 15.09 3.67 21.08
CA SER A 308 15.52 3.26 22.42
C SER A 308 14.64 3.88 23.48
N TYR A 309 14.68 3.29 24.67
CA TYR A 309 14.01 3.86 25.82
C TYR A 309 14.63 5.20 26.19
N VAL A 310 13.77 6.15 26.51
CA VAL A 310 14.15 7.48 26.98
C VAL A 310 13.57 7.71 28.36
N HIS A 311 14.31 8.44 29.19
CA HIS A 311 13.86 8.84 30.51
C HIS A 311 14.12 10.33 30.71
N ILE A 312 13.07 11.06 31.09
CA ILE A 312 13.16 12.50 31.30
C ILE A 312 13.80 12.74 32.67
N THR A 313 14.94 13.43 32.68
CA THR A 313 15.63 13.76 33.92
C THR A 313 14.72 14.54 34.86
N GLY A 314 14.55 14.04 36.09
CA GLY A 314 13.70 14.68 37.11
C GLY A 314 12.28 14.10 37.20
N THR A 315 11.92 13.11 36.38
CA THR A 315 10.69 12.31 36.57
C THR A 315 10.98 10.99 37.28
N PRO A 316 10.00 10.33 37.93
CA PRO A 316 10.17 8.98 38.47
C PRO A 316 10.56 7.98 37.38
N GLU A 317 11.38 6.98 37.75
CA GLU A 317 11.79 5.92 36.83
C GLU A 317 10.54 5.13 36.37
N PRO A 318 10.35 4.95 35.04
CA PRO A 318 9.19 4.23 34.51
C PRO A 318 9.17 2.77 34.97
N GLU A 319 7.98 2.21 35.10
CA GLU A 319 7.82 0.77 35.34
C GLU A 319 8.40 -0.03 34.17
N HIS A 320 9.00 -1.19 34.47
CA HIS A 320 9.58 -2.04 33.46
C HIS A 320 8.52 -2.52 32.46
N GLY A 321 8.83 -2.40 31.17
CA GLY A 321 7.90 -2.68 30.07
C GLY A 321 6.92 -1.54 29.74
N LYS A 322 7.03 -0.39 30.41
CA LYS A 322 6.25 0.83 30.15
C LYS A 322 7.14 2.05 29.93
N GLU A 323 8.42 1.85 29.63
CA GLU A 323 9.36 2.91 29.33
C GLU A 323 8.95 3.59 28.01
N PRO A 324 8.92 4.93 27.96
CA PRO A 324 8.68 5.62 26.72
C PRO A 324 9.84 5.35 25.76
N SER A 325 9.52 4.99 24.52
CA SER A 325 10.47 4.82 23.43
C SER A 325 10.51 6.06 22.57
N ALA A 326 11.71 6.42 22.10
CA ALA A 326 11.89 7.42 21.06
C ALA A 326 12.96 6.95 20.09
N GLU A 327 12.86 7.41 18.85
CA GLU A 327 13.93 7.23 17.88
C GLU A 327 15.16 8.05 18.31
N ILE A 328 16.33 7.42 18.25
CA ILE A 328 17.61 8.02 18.59
C ILE A 328 18.47 8.10 17.34
N ASN A 329 18.88 9.32 17.01
CA ASN A 329 19.87 9.57 15.96
C ASN A 329 21.14 10.17 16.58
N ILE A 330 22.29 9.57 16.29
CA ILE A 330 23.59 10.12 16.70
C ILE A 330 24.01 11.17 15.69
N VAL A 331 24.11 12.43 16.15
CA VAL A 331 24.40 13.56 15.26
C VAL A 331 25.52 14.45 15.80
N SER A 332 26.26 15.06 14.89
CA SER A 332 27.21 16.13 15.21
C SER A 332 26.47 17.45 15.53
N PRO A 333 27.09 18.40 16.26
CA PRO A 333 26.47 19.65 16.68
C PRO A 333 25.76 20.46 15.59
N ASP A 334 26.36 20.52 14.39
CA ASP A 334 25.85 21.33 13.28
C ASP A 334 24.76 20.64 12.45
N TYR A 335 24.35 19.41 12.81
CA TYR A 335 23.38 18.63 12.03
C TYR A 335 22.05 19.37 11.81
N PHE A 336 21.45 19.92 12.87
CA PHE A 336 20.20 20.69 12.75
C PHE A 336 20.38 21.94 11.89
N ARG A 337 21.56 22.57 11.94
CA ARG A 337 21.88 23.76 11.16
C ARG A 337 22.04 23.44 9.67
N VAL A 338 22.73 22.35 9.34
CA VAL A 338 22.92 21.87 7.96
C VAL A 338 21.57 21.55 7.32
N LEU A 339 20.66 20.91 8.06
CA LEU A 339 19.33 20.53 7.58
C LEU A 339 18.27 21.63 7.77
N GLY A 340 18.62 22.79 8.32
CA GLY A 340 17.64 23.87 8.56
C GLY A 340 16.50 23.49 9.51
N MET A 341 16.74 22.55 10.43
CA MET A 341 15.75 22.09 11.40
C MET A 341 15.59 23.08 12.57
N PRO A 342 14.38 23.59 12.85
CA PRO A 342 14.15 24.49 13.97
C PRO A 342 14.10 23.73 15.30
N ILE A 343 14.82 24.24 16.30
CA ILE A 343 14.73 23.73 17.67
C ILE A 343 13.59 24.45 18.39
N LEU A 344 12.48 23.76 18.67
CA LEU A 344 11.30 24.34 19.32
C LEU A 344 11.53 24.70 20.78
N ARG A 345 12.25 23.86 21.52
CA ARG A 345 12.61 24.08 22.94
C ARG A 345 14.03 23.60 23.22
N GLY A 346 14.74 24.33 24.08
CA GLY A 346 16.09 23.99 24.51
C GLY A 346 17.19 24.61 23.66
N ARG A 347 18.26 23.85 23.37
CA ARG A 347 19.43 24.30 22.62
C ARG A 347 20.01 23.16 21.78
N ALA A 348 20.80 23.50 20.77
CA ALA A 348 21.57 22.52 20.01
C ALA A 348 22.65 21.84 20.89
N PHE A 349 23.15 20.71 20.39
CA PHE A 349 24.29 20.00 20.97
C PHE A 349 25.56 20.85 20.89
N GLY A 350 26.43 20.73 21.90
CA GLY A 350 27.74 21.37 21.93
C GLY A 350 28.83 20.45 22.47
N PRO A 351 30.08 20.91 22.52
CA PRO A 351 31.23 20.10 22.95
C PRO A 351 31.07 19.47 24.35
N GLN A 352 30.31 20.12 25.23
CA GLN A 352 30.01 19.66 26.59
C GLN A 352 29.04 18.46 26.67
N ASP A 353 28.33 18.16 25.58
CA ASP A 353 27.33 17.08 25.51
C ASP A 353 27.93 15.77 24.96
N THR A 354 29.26 15.73 24.83
CA THR A 354 30.01 14.52 24.45
C THR A 354 30.01 13.50 25.59
N TYR A 355 30.32 12.24 25.26
CA TYR A 355 30.32 11.12 26.20
C TYR A 355 31.13 11.37 27.49
N ASN A 356 32.31 12.00 27.37
CA ASN A 356 33.17 12.36 28.50
C ASN A 356 32.90 13.77 29.06
N GLY A 357 31.92 14.47 28.49
CA GLY A 357 31.56 15.82 28.89
C GLY A 357 30.76 15.84 30.20
N PRO A 358 30.77 16.95 30.95
CA PRO A 358 30.05 17.07 32.22
C PRO A 358 28.52 16.93 32.10
N ARG A 359 27.98 16.84 30.88
CA ARG A 359 26.55 16.65 30.59
C ARG A 359 26.25 15.41 29.76
N GLY A 360 27.24 14.57 29.45
CA GLY A 360 27.05 13.28 28.76
C GLY A 360 26.29 12.28 29.64
N THR A 361 25.54 11.35 29.03
CA THR A 361 24.91 10.24 29.76
C THR A 361 25.82 9.02 29.75
N GLN A 362 26.08 8.45 30.93
CA GLN A 362 26.57 7.08 31.04
C GLN A 362 25.35 6.17 30.97
N SER A 363 25.14 5.52 29.82
CA SER A 363 24.13 4.48 29.71
C SER A 363 24.51 3.31 30.61
N ARG A 364 23.52 2.75 31.31
CA ARG A 364 23.63 1.53 32.13
C ARG A 364 23.92 0.30 31.25
N ASP A 365 23.50 0.37 29.99
CA ASP A 365 23.78 -0.62 28.96
C ASP A 365 25.04 -0.21 28.19
N SER A 366 25.85 -1.18 27.81
CA SER A 366 27.17 -0.99 27.19
C SER A 366 27.18 -0.31 25.81
N PHE A 367 26.03 0.20 25.37
CA PHE A 367 25.91 1.17 24.29
C PHE A 367 26.19 2.57 24.85
N ALA A 368 27.46 2.79 25.15
CA ALA A 368 27.99 4.06 25.58
C ALA A 368 27.86 5.09 24.44
N GLY A 369 27.29 6.28 24.69
CA GLY A 369 27.44 7.41 23.75
C GLY A 369 26.23 8.29 23.45
N ILE A 370 25.14 8.25 24.21
CA ILE A 370 23.95 9.05 23.86
C ILE A 370 24.01 10.43 24.53
N ALA A 371 24.20 11.48 23.73
CA ALA A 371 24.05 12.87 24.19
C ALA A 371 22.59 13.14 24.59
N ARG A 372 22.36 14.09 25.52
CA ARG A 372 21.00 14.44 26.01
C ARG A 372 20.06 14.79 24.85
N ALA A 373 19.09 13.92 24.56
CA ALA A 373 18.14 14.12 23.48
C ALA A 373 17.44 15.48 23.57
N VAL A 374 17.35 16.18 22.43
CA VAL A 374 16.48 17.34 22.26
C VAL A 374 15.16 16.79 21.73
N ILE A 375 14.11 16.83 22.55
CA ILE A 375 12.75 16.50 22.07
C ILE A 375 12.21 17.75 21.39
N VAL A 376 12.14 17.70 20.06
CA VAL A 376 11.43 18.69 19.26
C VAL A 376 10.05 18.11 18.98
N ASP A 377 9.06 18.54 19.75
CA ASP A 377 7.67 18.21 19.45
C ASP A 377 6.77 19.37 19.84
N ASP A 378 5.86 19.74 18.94
CA ASP A 378 4.49 20.16 19.29
C ASP A 378 3.45 19.52 18.32
N SER A 379 3.89 18.56 17.52
CA SER A 379 3.30 17.69 16.48
C SER A 379 4.26 17.65 15.28
N PHE A 380 5.31 16.83 15.39
CA PHE A 380 5.77 16.12 14.19
C PHE A 380 4.73 15.05 13.80
#